data_AF-A0A2N2MQG0-F1
#
_entry.id   AF-A0A2N2MQG0-F1
#
_cell.length_a   1.000
_cell.length_b   1.000
_cell.length_c   1.000
_cell.angle_alpha   90.00
_cell.angle_beta   90.00
_cell.angle_gamma   90.00
#
_symmetry.space_group_name_H-M   'P 1'
#
loop_
_entity.id
_entity.type
_entity.pdbx_description
1 polymer ?
#
loop_
_entity_poly.entity_id
_entity_poly.type
_entity_poly.pdbx_seq_one_letter_code
_entity_poly.pdbx_strand_id
1 'polypeptide(L)'
;MPTLLKVKEGELTIEDVISETYSFQNLDQMNKAFREWLNIDLKSIFFKRKRIGHQISFLEDRIQEIIQYRHGVVHRFELDRSLTKDGYIAILDAIEASIKEFLNYLEMKYQITIERM
;
A
#
# COMPACT_ATOMS: atom_id res chain seq x y z
N MET A 1 15.26 -23.97 10.08
CA MET A 1 16.67 -23.82 10.49
C MET A 1 17.47 -22.81 9.65
N PRO A 2 17.45 -22.81 8.29
CA PRO A 2 18.26 -21.84 7.53
C PRO A 2 17.85 -20.38 7.77
N THR A 3 16.55 -20.08 7.88
CA THR A 3 16.05 -18.72 8.13
C THR A 3 16.53 -18.13 9.45
N LEU A 4 16.55 -18.92 10.53
CA LEU A 4 17.00 -18.50 11.86
C LEU A 4 18.50 -18.17 11.89
N LEU A 5 19.31 -18.90 11.12
CA LEU A 5 20.74 -18.60 10.98
C LEU A 5 20.95 -17.27 10.26
N LYS A 6 20.26 -17.07 9.14
CA LYS A 6 20.31 -15.81 8.36
C LYS A 6 19.90 -14.59 9.18
N VAL A 7 18.88 -14.73 10.03
CA VAL A 7 18.47 -13.65 10.95
C VAL A 7 19.55 -13.39 12.00
N LYS A 8 20.14 -14.44 12.57
CA LYS A 8 21.24 -14.32 13.54
C LYS A 8 22.49 -13.68 12.94
N GLU A 9 22.77 -13.95 11.67
CA GLU A 9 23.90 -13.40 10.92
C GLU A 9 23.64 -11.98 10.40
N GLY A 10 22.41 -11.47 10.56
CA GLY A 10 22.01 -10.14 10.08
C GLY A 10 21.75 -10.07 8.58
N GLU A 11 21.70 -11.21 7.89
CA GLU A 11 21.41 -11.30 6.46
C GLU A 11 19.92 -11.09 6.15
N LEU A 12 19.04 -11.37 7.12
CA LEU A 12 17.60 -11.13 7.06
C LEU A 12 17.14 -10.46 8.35
N THR A 13 16.24 -9.50 8.25
CA THR A 13 15.52 -8.98 9.41
C THR A 13 14.33 -9.87 9.75
N ILE A 14 13.77 -9.72 10.95
CA ILE A 14 12.55 -10.45 11.34
C ILE A 14 11.39 -9.99 10.45
N GLU A 15 11.36 -8.69 10.12
CA GLU A 15 10.42 -8.06 9.21
C GLU A 15 10.48 -8.67 7.81
N ASP A 16 11.68 -8.95 7.29
CA ASP A 16 11.85 -9.60 5.99
C ASP A 16 11.18 -10.99 5.99
N VAL A 17 11.48 -11.80 7.01
CA VAL A 17 10.92 -13.16 7.16
C VAL A 17 9.39 -13.13 7.28
N ILE A 18 8.85 -12.15 8.02
CA ILE A 18 7.40 -11.98 8.15
C ILE A 18 6.81 -11.56 6.79
N SER A 19 7.42 -10.60 6.11
CA SER A 19 6.93 -10.08 4.83
C SER A 19 6.84 -11.15 3.74
N GLU A 20 7.76 -12.13 3.75
CA GLU A 20 7.74 -13.28 2.84
C GLU A 20 6.49 -14.16 3.00
N THR A 21 5.87 -14.15 4.18
CA THR A 21 4.64 -14.92 4.45
C THR A 21 3.37 -14.22 4.00
N TYR A 22 3.45 -12.93 3.66
CA TYR A 22 2.31 -12.15 3.17
C TYR A 22 2.43 -11.83 1.69
N SER A 23 1.30 -11.99 1.01
CA SER A 23 1.15 -11.53 -0.36
C SER A 23 0.48 -10.16 -0.33
N PHE A 24 1.16 -9.11 -0.79
CA PHE A 24 0.59 -7.76 -0.91
C PHE A 24 -0.19 -7.56 -2.21
N GLN A 25 -0.87 -8.62 -2.63
CA GLN A 25 -1.55 -8.71 -3.91
C GLN A 25 -2.97 -8.16 -3.87
N ASN A 26 -3.55 -7.92 -2.69
CA ASN A 26 -4.81 -7.21 -2.57
C ASN A 26 -4.86 -6.47 -1.24
N LEU A 27 -5.78 -5.51 -1.16
CA LEU A 27 -5.93 -4.66 0.01
C LEU A 27 -6.36 -5.46 1.25
N ASP A 28 -7.11 -6.55 1.10
CA ASP A 28 -7.54 -7.39 2.22
C ASP A 28 -6.35 -8.08 2.90
N GLN A 29 -5.45 -8.69 2.11
CA GLN A 29 -4.25 -9.34 2.62
C GLN A 29 -3.29 -8.33 3.25
N MET A 30 -3.14 -7.15 2.64
CA MET A 30 -2.36 -6.06 3.23
C MET A 30 -2.97 -5.60 4.56
N ASN A 31 -4.29 -5.38 4.62
CA ASN A 31 -4.99 -5.00 5.84
C ASN A 31 -4.85 -6.06 6.95
N LYS A 32 -4.94 -7.35 6.57
CA LYS A 32 -4.72 -8.46 7.51
C LYS A 32 -3.32 -8.42 8.11
N ALA A 33 -2.28 -8.28 7.28
CA ALA A 33 -0.89 -8.20 7.74
C ALA A 33 -0.69 -7.05 8.75
N PHE A 34 -1.17 -5.86 8.41
CA PHE A 34 -1.04 -4.68 9.26
C PHE A 34 -1.83 -4.79 10.57
N ARG A 35 -3.01 -5.41 10.55
CA ARG A 35 -3.78 -5.67 11.77
C ARG A 35 -3.07 -6.68 12.67
N GLU A 36 -2.57 -7.78 12.11
CA GLU A 36 -1.94 -8.86 12.88
C GLU A 36 -0.61 -8.43 13.52
N TRP A 37 0.24 -7.71 12.78
CA TRP A 37 1.59 -7.38 13.26
C TRP A 37 1.70 -6.01 13.91
N LEU A 38 0.91 -5.03 13.46
CA LEU A 38 1.07 -3.63 13.88
C LEU A 38 -0.18 -3.08 14.59
N ASN A 39 -1.25 -3.87 14.68
CA ASN A 39 -2.56 -3.42 15.16
C ASN A 39 -3.01 -2.13 14.45
N ILE A 40 -2.89 -2.12 13.12
CA ILE A 40 -3.27 -1.01 12.24
C ILE A 40 -4.36 -1.48 11.29
N ASP A 41 -5.46 -0.72 11.21
CA ASP A 41 -6.55 -0.98 10.28
C ASP A 41 -6.47 -0.06 9.05
N LEU A 42 -5.76 -0.51 8.02
CA LEU A 42 -5.54 0.24 6.78
C LEU A 42 -6.84 0.63 6.07
N LYS A 43 -7.85 -0.25 6.06
CA LYS A 43 -9.13 0.07 5.43
C LYS A 43 -9.78 1.29 6.07
N SER A 44 -9.77 1.36 7.41
CA SER A 44 -10.30 2.53 8.13
C SER A 44 -9.55 3.83 7.78
N ILE A 45 -8.23 3.75 7.59
CA ILE A 45 -7.39 4.90 7.21
C ILE A 45 -7.73 5.37 5.80
N PHE A 46 -7.96 4.45 4.87
CA PHE A 46 -8.25 4.74 3.46
C PHE A 46 -9.74 4.92 3.16
N PHE A 47 -10.64 4.69 4.12
CA PHE A 47 -12.05 4.99 4.01
C PHE A 47 -12.32 6.51 4.15
N LYS A 48 -11.71 7.28 3.24
CA LYS A 48 -11.80 8.74 3.16
C LYS A 48 -12.02 9.15 1.72
N ARG A 49 -12.90 10.13 1.52
CA ARG A 49 -13.08 10.75 0.20
C ARG A 49 -11.96 11.76 -0.05
N LYS A 50 -11.30 11.65 -1.19
CA LYS A 50 -10.26 12.56 -1.64
C LYS A 50 -10.51 12.97 -3.08
N ARG A 51 -10.07 14.17 -3.43
CA ARG A 51 -9.98 14.59 -4.83
C ARG A 51 -8.72 13.95 -5.42
N ILE A 52 -8.91 13.15 -6.46
CA ILE A 52 -7.86 12.42 -7.16
C ILE A 52 -8.01 12.78 -8.64
N GLY A 53 -7.02 13.48 -9.20
CA GLY A 53 -7.18 14.20 -10.46
C GLY A 53 -8.41 15.11 -10.47
N HIS A 54 -9.36 14.81 -11.36
CA HIS A 54 -10.57 15.62 -11.57
C HIS A 54 -11.81 15.11 -10.81
N GLN A 55 -11.72 13.99 -10.09
CA GLN A 55 -12.87 13.34 -9.47
C GLN A 55 -12.70 13.22 -7.95
N ILE A 56 -13.82 13.11 -7.23
CA ILE A 56 -13.84 12.78 -5.80
C ILE A 56 -14.24 11.32 -5.67
N SER A 57 -13.37 10.51 -5.09
CA SER A 57 -13.60 9.08 -4.87
C SER A 57 -13.11 8.67 -3.48
N PHE A 58 -13.52 7.49 -3.02
CA PHE A 58 -12.88 6.90 -1.84
C PHE A 58 -11.47 6.44 -2.21
N LEU A 59 -10.53 6.68 -1.30
CA LEU A 59 -9.14 6.32 -1.50
C LEU A 59 -8.97 4.79 -1.51
N GLU A 60 -9.73 4.07 -0.67
CA GLU A 60 -9.79 2.60 -0.66
C GLU A 60 -10.08 2.02 -2.05
N ASP A 61 -11.14 2.49 -2.72
CA ASP A 61 -11.55 2.00 -4.03
C ASP A 61 -10.44 2.21 -5.07
N ARG A 62 -9.78 3.38 -5.04
CA ARG A 62 -8.70 3.71 -5.99
C ARG A 62 -7.46 2.85 -5.75
N ILE A 63 -7.11 2.56 -4.50
CA ILE A 63 -6.01 1.64 -4.18
C ILE A 63 -6.34 0.24 -4.73
N GLN A 64 -7.58 -0.23 -4.55
CA GLN A 64 -7.99 -1.53 -5.08
C GLN A 64 -7.88 -1.58 -6.61
N GLU A 65 -8.38 -0.55 -7.31
CA GLU A 65 -8.26 -0.42 -8.76
C GLU A 65 -6.80 -0.45 -9.22
N ILE A 66 -5.89 0.26 -8.54
CA ILE A 66 -4.46 0.30 -8.86
C ILE A 66 -3.82 -1.06 -8.68
N ILE A 67 -4.13 -1.77 -7.59
CA ILE A 67 -3.61 -3.12 -7.35
C ILE A 67 -4.11 -4.08 -8.44
N GLN A 68 -5.38 -4.01 -8.84
CA GLN A 68 -5.94 -4.82 -9.92
C GLN A 68 -5.32 -4.49 -11.28
N TYR A 69 -5.09 -3.20 -11.56
CA TYR A 69 -4.39 -2.75 -12.76
C TYR A 69 -2.97 -3.33 -12.82
N ARG A 70 -2.21 -3.24 -11.71
CA ARG A 70 -0.88 -3.84 -11.57
C ARG A 70 -0.89 -5.34 -11.85
N HIS A 71 -1.91 -6.05 -11.36
CA HIS A 71 -2.10 -7.48 -11.63
C HIS A 71 -2.29 -7.78 -13.11
N GLY A 72 -3.12 -7.00 -13.81
CA GLY A 72 -3.31 -7.17 -15.25
C GLY A 72 -2.03 -6.97 -16.04
N VAL A 73 -1.28 -5.91 -15.74
CA VAL A 73 -0.01 -5.61 -16.40
C VAL A 73 1.03 -6.71 -16.11
N VAL A 74 1.21 -7.09 -14.84
CA VAL A 74 2.27 -8.03 -14.42
C VAL A 74 1.97 -9.48 -14.78
N HIS A 75 0.73 -9.94 -14.55
CA HIS A 75 0.42 -11.37 -14.70
C HIS A 75 -0.23 -11.73 -16.03
N ARG A 76 -0.85 -10.76 -16.72
CA ARG A 76 -1.51 -11.01 -18.02
C ARG A 76 -0.79 -10.34 -19.19
N PHE A 77 0.33 -9.65 -18.95
CA PHE A 77 1.01 -8.79 -19.94
C PHE A 77 0.02 -7.89 -20.68
N GLU A 78 -1.04 -7.45 -19.98
CA GLU A 78 -2.06 -6.62 -20.58
C GLU A 78 -1.45 -5.26 -20.90
N LEU A 79 -1.20 -5.04 -22.20
CA LEU A 79 -0.93 -3.71 -22.72
C LEU A 79 -2.24 -2.93 -22.69
N ASP A 80 -2.47 -2.21 -21.59
CA ASP A 80 -3.60 -1.31 -21.50
C ASP A 80 -3.39 -0.10 -22.41
N ARG A 81 -4.01 -0.15 -23.59
CA ARG A 81 -4.02 0.95 -24.57
C ARG A 81 -5.04 2.04 -24.23
N SER A 82 -5.86 1.84 -23.20
CA SER A 82 -6.87 2.78 -22.73
C SER A 82 -6.37 3.72 -21.63
N LEU A 83 -5.22 3.40 -21.00
CA LEU A 83 -4.59 4.28 -20.02
C LEU A 83 -4.13 5.58 -20.67
N THR A 84 -4.82 6.66 -20.32
CA THR A 84 -4.45 8.02 -20.74
C THR A 84 -3.43 8.63 -19.78
N LYS A 85 -2.78 9.71 -20.22
CA LYS A 85 -1.91 10.52 -19.35
C LYS A 85 -2.64 10.97 -18.07
N ASP A 86 -3.87 11.44 -18.19
CA ASP A 86 -4.67 11.90 -17.04
C ASP A 86 -5.03 10.74 -16.11
N GLY A 87 -5.31 9.56 -16.67
CA GLY A 87 -5.51 8.34 -15.89
C GLY A 87 -4.27 7.97 -15.09
N TYR A 88 -3.08 8.06 -15.71
CA TYR A 88 -1.82 7.79 -15.04
C TYR A 88 -1.51 8.80 -13.94
N ILE A 89 -1.75 10.10 -14.18
CA ILE A 89 -1.61 11.14 -13.14
C ILE A 89 -2.56 10.85 -11.97
N ALA A 90 -3.82 10.47 -12.25
CA ALA A 90 -4.77 10.12 -11.19
C ALA A 90 -4.34 8.89 -10.38
N ILE A 91 -3.61 7.94 -10.97
CA ILE A 91 -3.00 6.82 -10.24
C ILE A 91 -1.92 7.34 -9.28
N LEU A 92 -1.02 8.21 -9.77
CA LEU A 92 0.03 8.81 -8.94
C LEU A 92 -0.55 9.65 -7.79
N ASP A 93 -1.55 10.47 -8.06
CA ASP A 93 -2.27 11.25 -7.05
C ASP A 93 -2.87 10.36 -5.95
N ALA A 94 -3.46 9.22 -6.33
CA ALA A 94 -4.04 8.28 -5.39
C ALA A 94 -2.96 7.62 -4.52
N ILE A 95 -1.82 7.24 -5.09
CA ILE A 95 -0.68 6.68 -4.35
C ILE A 95 -0.16 7.71 -3.34
N GLU A 96 0.07 8.94 -3.79
CA GLU A 96 0.54 10.02 -2.93
C GLU A 96 -0.44 10.32 -1.79
N ALA A 97 -1.74 10.41 -2.09
CA ALA A 97 -2.78 10.59 -1.09
C ALA A 97 -2.80 9.42 -0.07
N SER A 98 -2.58 8.20 -0.52
CA SER A 98 -2.52 7.00 0.34
C SER A 98 -1.35 7.07 1.31
N ILE A 99 -0.16 7.41 0.81
CA ILE A 99 1.03 7.58 1.65
C ILE A 99 0.78 8.69 2.67
N LYS A 100 0.27 9.85 2.24
CA LYS A 100 -0.03 10.98 3.13
C LYS A 100 -1.02 10.61 4.23
N GLU A 101 -2.11 9.93 3.91
CA GLU A 101 -3.09 9.52 4.93
C GLU A 101 -2.52 8.49 5.91
N PHE A 102 -1.68 7.57 5.42
CA PHE A 102 -1.00 6.62 6.28
C PHE A 102 0.02 7.30 7.21
N LEU A 103 0.83 8.23 6.69
CA LEU A 103 1.77 9.02 7.50
C LEU A 103 1.04 9.85 8.57
N ASN A 104 -0.02 10.56 8.19
CA ASN A 104 -0.84 11.33 9.14
C ASN A 104 -1.38 10.41 10.26
N TYR A 105 -1.81 9.19 9.92
CA TYR A 105 -2.25 8.22 10.92
C TYR A 105 -1.10 7.81 11.86
N LEU A 106 0.10 7.54 11.33
CA LEU A 106 1.27 7.20 12.15
C LEU A 106 1.66 8.33 13.09
N GLU A 107 1.69 9.57 12.60
CA GLU A 107 1.96 10.77 13.41
C GLU A 107 0.95 10.89 14.55
N MET A 108 -0.35 10.70 14.27
CA MET A 108 -1.40 10.75 15.30
C MET A 108 -1.32 9.58 16.30
N LYS A 109 -1.10 8.35 15.83
CA LYS A 109 -1.09 7.14 16.66
C LYS A 109 0.12 7.12 17.59
N TYR A 110 1.30 7.49 17.09
CA TYR A 110 2.56 7.39 17.83
C TYR A 110 3.02 8.73 18.41
N GLN A 111 2.29 9.82 18.15
CA GLN A 111 2.66 11.18 18.60
C GLN A 111 4.06 11.59 18.15
N ILE A 112 4.41 11.23 16.91
CA ILE A 112 5.69 11.55 16.28
C ILE A 112 5.48 12.55 15.14
N THR A 113 6.57 13.18 14.70
CA THR A 113 6.60 13.98 13.49
C THR A 113 7.45 13.26 12.45
N ILE A 114 6.91 13.09 11.25
CA ILE A 114 7.62 12.47 10.13
C ILE A 114 8.02 13.59 9.17
N GLU A 115 9.32 13.70 8.89
CA GLU A 115 9.84 14.69 7.96
C GLU A 115 9.27 14.46 6.55
N ARG A 116 8.79 15.53 5.91
CA ARG A 116 8.19 15.48 4.59
C ARG A 116 9.25 15.88 3.56
N MET A 117 9.52 14.99 2.60
CA MET A 117 10.38 15.28 1.44
C MET A 117 9.70 16.23 0.45
#